data_AF-A0A926AUD4-F1
#
_entry.id   AF-A0A926AUD4-F1
#
_cell.length_a   1.000
_cell.length_b   1.000
_cell.length_c   1.000
_cell.angle_alpha   90.00
_cell.angle_beta   90.00
_cell.angle_gamma   90.00
#
_symmetry.space_group_name_H-M   'P 1'
#
loop_
_entity.id
_entity.type
_entity.pdbx_description
1 polymer ?
#
loop_
_entity_poly.entity_id
_entity_poly.type
_entity_poly.pdbx_seq_one_letter_code
_entity_poly.pdbx_strand_id
1 'polypeptide(L)'
;MLGLKFLDGCYPLTLEQELEQCSFLPVRGVSTAVRKQLLEYFAGERHHFDLPLALRGSAFQITVWQALTRIPFGETCSYGQLAVASGYPGA
;
A
#
# COMPACT_ATOMS: atom_id res chain seq x y z
N MET A 1 8.47 17.40 -10.13
CA MET A 1 8.40 17.98 -8.77
C MET A 1 7.12 17.50 -8.10
N LEU A 2 7.12 16.27 -7.57
CA LEU A 2 6.06 15.74 -6.71
C LEU A 2 6.74 14.67 -5.85
N GLY A 3 7.49 15.15 -4.86
CA GLY A 3 8.13 14.28 -3.87
C GLY A 3 7.15 14.05 -2.74
N LEU A 4 6.63 12.83 -2.64
CA LEU A 4 5.98 12.35 -1.42
C LEU A 4 7.05 12.36 -0.32
N LYS A 5 7.06 13.41 0.51
CA LYS A 5 7.88 13.48 1.71
C LYS A 5 7.13 12.74 2.82
N PHE A 6 7.49 11.49 3.04
CA PHE A 6 7.07 10.77 4.24
C PHE A 6 7.78 11.40 5.44
N LEU A 7 7.00 11.86 6.42
CA LEU A 7 7.47 12.54 7.63
C LEU A 7 8.22 11.56 8.53
N ASP A 8 9.47 11.90 8.86
CA ASP A 8 10.22 11.50 10.05
C ASP A 8 10.22 10.01 10.45
N GLY A 9 10.45 9.13 9.48
CA GLY A 9 10.95 7.79 9.73
C GLY A 9 12.29 7.63 9.02
N CYS A 10 13.36 7.31 9.75
CA CYS A 10 14.62 6.86 9.15
C CYS A 10 14.37 5.58 8.35
N TYR A 11 13.91 5.72 7.11
CA TYR A 11 13.90 4.64 6.13
C TYR A 11 15.30 4.60 5.53
N PRO A 12 16.04 3.48 5.68
CA PRO A 12 17.44 3.41 5.28
C PRO A 12 17.65 3.45 3.75
N LEU A 13 16.58 3.57 2.96
CA LEU A 13 16.61 3.51 1.51
C LEU A 13 15.72 4.61 0.94
N THR A 14 16.25 5.37 -0.03
CA THR A 14 15.42 6.23 -0.87
C THR A 14 14.49 5.38 -1.72
N LEU A 15 13.32 5.90 -2.11
CA LEU A 15 12.37 5.19 -2.99
C LEU A 15 13.05 4.61 -4.24
N GLU A 16 14.06 5.30 -4.77
CA GLU A 16 14.85 4.84 -5.91
C GLU A 16 15.69 3.59 -5.58
N GLN A 17 16.27 3.52 -4.38
CA GLN A 17 17.04 2.36 -3.90
C GLN A 17 16.13 1.16 -3.55
N GLU A 18 14.91 1.40 -3.07
CA GLU A 18 13.92 0.34 -2.85
C GLU A 18 13.42 -0.27 -4.16
N LEU A 19 13.24 0.57 -5.19
CA LEU A 19 12.84 0.10 -6.53
C LEU A 19 13.93 -0.75 -7.20
N GLU A 20 15.21 -0.50 -6.92
CA GLU A 20 16.33 -1.34 -7.39
C GLU A 20 16.39 -2.69 -6.65
N GLN A 21 16.08 -2.73 -5.35
CA GLN A 21 16.07 -3.96 -4.56
C GLN A 21 14.83 -4.81 -4.80
N CYS A 22 13.72 -4.20 -5.22
CA CYS A 22 12.60 -4.95 -5.73
C CYS A 22 13.01 -5.61 -7.05
N SER A 23 13.44 -6.87 -6.98
CA SER A 23 13.51 -7.77 -8.14
C SER A 23 12.10 -8.07 -8.68
N PHE A 24 11.40 -7.03 -9.12
CA PHE A 24 10.24 -7.16 -9.98
C PHE A 24 10.77 -7.61 -11.33
N LEU A 25 10.74 -8.93 -11.58
CA LEU A 25 10.58 -9.39 -12.95
C LEU A 25 9.33 -8.68 -13.48
N PRO A 26 9.42 -7.88 -14.55
CA PRO A 26 8.28 -7.13 -15.03
C PRO A 26 7.23 -8.14 -15.47
N VAL A 27 6.14 -8.26 -14.70
CA VAL A 27 4.92 -8.88 -15.17
C VAL A 27 4.42 -7.96 -16.29
N ARG A 28 4.76 -8.31 -17.54
CA ARG A 28 4.47 -7.49 -18.71
C ARG A 28 2.95 -7.25 -18.75
N GLY A 29 2.53 -5.99 -18.59
CA GLY A 29 1.12 -5.55 -18.66
C GLY A 29 0.57 -4.88 -17.38
N VAL A 30 1.07 -5.22 -16.19
CA VAL A 30 0.55 -4.66 -14.93
C VAL A 30 0.89 -3.17 -14.77
N SER A 31 2.07 -2.74 -15.25
CA SER A 31 2.55 -1.36 -15.08
C SER A 31 1.64 -0.31 -15.74
N THR A 32 1.00 -0.62 -16.86
CA THR A 32 0.06 0.30 -17.53
C THR A 32 -1.22 0.47 -16.73
N ALA A 33 -1.78 -0.62 -16.20
CA ALA A 33 -2.97 -0.58 -15.34
C ALA A 33 -2.70 0.17 -14.03
N VAL A 34 -1.56 -0.10 -13.39
CA VAL A 34 -1.11 0.62 -12.19
C VAL A 34 -1.01 2.12 -12.46
N ARG A 35 -0.30 2.51 -13.52
CA ARG A 35 -0.15 3.93 -13.90
C ARG A 35 -1.51 4.59 -14.11
N LYS A 36 -2.41 3.95 -14.87
CA LYS A 36 -3.74 4.48 -15.15
C LYS A 36 -4.53 4.71 -13.86
N GLN A 37 -4.64 3.69 -13.01
CA GLN A 37 -5.45 3.80 -11.78
C GLN A 37 -4.88 4.82 -10.79
N LEU A 38 -3.55 4.96 -10.71
CA LEU A 38 -2.93 6.00 -9.89
C LEU A 38 -3.26 7.41 -10.42
N LEU A 39 -3.22 7.61 -11.74
CA LEU A 39 -3.60 8.91 -12.33
C LEU A 39 -5.08 9.23 -12.06
N GLU A 40 -5.99 8.28 -12.24
CA GLU A 40 -7.41 8.43 -11.91
C GLU A 40 -7.62 8.77 -10.43
N TYR A 41 -6.87 8.11 -9.52
CA TYR A 41 -6.94 8.39 -8.08
C TYR A 41 -6.51 9.82 -7.75
N PHE A 42 -5.40 10.30 -8.31
CA PHE A 42 -4.94 11.67 -8.09
C PHE A 42 -5.83 12.73 -8.74
N ALA A 43 -6.54 12.37 -9.82
CA ALA A 43 -7.57 13.22 -10.42
C ALA A 43 -8.88 13.24 -9.61
N GLY A 44 -9.02 12.37 -8.59
CA GLY A 44 -10.25 12.22 -7.82
C GLY A 44 -11.34 11.42 -8.53
N GLU A 45 -11.02 10.77 -9.66
CA GLU A 45 -11.97 9.98 -10.47
C GLU A 45 -12.10 8.54 -9.97
N ARG A 46 -11.16 8.08 -9.13
CA ARG A 46 -11.13 6.72 -8.58
C ARG A 46 -10.91 6.74 -7.08
N HIS A 47 -11.68 5.90 -6.38
CA HIS A 47 -11.57 5.69 -4.94
C HIS A 47 -11.27 4.23 -4.55
N HIS A 48 -11.16 3.32 -5.53
CA HIS A 48 -10.87 1.91 -5.31
C HIS A 48 -9.88 1.38 -6.35
N PHE A 49 -8.92 0.56 -5.92
CA PHE A 49 -7.92 -0.04 -6.80
C PHE A 49 -8.29 -1.48 -7.14
N ASP A 50 -8.27 -1.80 -8.44
CA ASP A 50 -8.45 -3.15 -8.97
C ASP A 50 -7.11 -3.63 -9.54
N LEU A 51 -6.20 -3.96 -8.63
CA LEU A 51 -4.84 -4.40 -8.94
C LEU A 51 -4.49 -5.61 -8.08
N PRO A 52 -3.91 -6.67 -8.66
CA PRO A 52 -3.47 -7.81 -7.86
C PRO A 52 -2.32 -7.42 -6.94
N LEU A 53 -2.46 -7.69 -5.64
CA LEU A 53 -1.43 -7.46 -4.63
C LEU A 53 -0.71 -8.77 -4.29
N ALA A 54 0.61 -8.81 -4.49
CA ALA A 54 1.45 -9.93 -4.12
C ALA A 54 2.13 -9.67 -2.76
N LEU A 55 1.35 -9.72 -1.68
CA LEU A 55 1.85 -9.45 -0.32
C LEU A 55 2.89 -10.50 0.10
N ARG A 56 4.03 -10.04 0.63
CA ARG A 56 5.10 -10.90 1.17
C ARG A 56 5.51 -10.38 2.55
N GLY A 57 5.34 -11.20 3.56
CA GLY A 57 5.63 -10.83 4.95
C GLY A 57 5.27 -11.96 5.93
N SER A 58 5.38 -11.68 7.22
CA SER A 58 4.89 -12.60 8.26
C SER A 58 3.37 -12.75 8.20
N ALA A 59 2.83 -13.82 8.79
CA ALA A 59 1.39 -14.03 8.87
C ALA A 59 0.67 -12.84 9.54
N PHE A 60 1.29 -12.24 10.55
CA PHE A 60 0.82 -11.02 11.19
C PHE A 60 0.76 -9.84 10.21
N GLN A 61 1.87 -9.55 9.51
CA GLN A 61 1.94 -8.46 8.53
C GLN A 61 0.91 -8.61 7.41
N ILE A 62 0.78 -9.81 6.83
CA ILE A 62 -0.18 -10.09 5.76
C ILE A 62 -1.61 -9.85 6.26
N THR A 63 -1.95 -10.31 7.47
CA THR A 63 -3.29 -10.13 8.04
C THR A 63 -3.61 -8.65 8.26
N VAL A 64 -2.65 -7.89 8.80
CA VAL A 64 -2.80 -6.44 9.00
C VAL A 64 -2.95 -5.72 7.66
N TRP A 65 -2.14 -6.04 6.65
CA TRP A 65 -2.25 -5.45 5.32
C TRP A 65 -3.57 -5.77 4.63
N GLN A 66 -4.07 -6.99 4.75
CA GLN A 66 -5.42 -7.35 4.27
C GLN A 66 -6.50 -6.55 5.00
N ALA A 67 -6.36 -6.34 6.31
CA ALA A 67 -7.31 -5.50 7.05
C ALA A 67 -7.28 -4.04 6.59
N LEU A 68 -6.09 -3.49 6.29
CA LEU A 68 -5.95 -2.13 5.74
C LEU A 68 -6.68 -1.97 4.39
N THR A 69 -6.65 -2.97 3.52
CA THR A 69 -7.35 -2.91 2.22
C THR A 69 -8.88 -2.81 2.33
N ARG A 70 -9.44 -3.03 3.52
CA ARG A 70 -10.89 -2.93 3.79
C ARG A 70 -11.32 -1.54 4.25
N ILE A 71 -10.38 -0.64 4.56
CA ILE A 71 -10.71 0.73 4.96
C ILE A 71 -11.21 1.49 3.72
N PRO A 72 -12.44 2.03 3.73
CA PRO A 72 -12.97 2.79 2.61
C PRO A 72 -12.19 4.09 2.36
N PHE A 73 -12.27 4.60 1.14
CA PHE A 73 -11.68 5.88 0.80
C PHE A 73 -12.29 7.02 1.63
N GLY A 74 -11.44 7.90 2.15
CA GLY A 74 -11.87 9.04 2.97
C GLY A 74 -12.21 8.69 4.42
N GLU A 75 -12.16 7.40 4.77
CA GLU A 75 -12.35 6.95 6.14
C GLU A 75 -11.01 6.73 6.86
N THR A 76 -11.06 6.77 8.18
CA THR A 76 -9.90 6.51 9.04
C THR A 76 -10.25 5.43 10.06
N CYS A 77 -9.25 4.67 10.48
CA CYS A 77 -9.36 3.61 11.47
C CYS A 77 -8.22 3.77 12.46
N SER A 78 -8.51 3.64 13.76
CA SER A 78 -7.47 3.63 14.79
C SER A 78 -6.67 2.33 14.76
N TYR A 79 -5.44 2.37 15.28
CA TYR A 79 -4.61 1.15 15.42
C TYR A 79 -5.31 0.07 16.24
N GLY A 80 -6.01 0.43 17.31
CA GLY A 80 -6.78 -0.53 18.11
C GLY A 80 -7.93 -1.18 17.33
N GLN A 81 -8.67 -0.40 16.53
CA GLN A 81 -9.71 -0.94 15.65
C GLN A 81 -9.12 -1.86 14.56
N LEU A 82 -7.96 -1.50 14.00
CA LEU A 82 -7.26 -2.32 13.03
C LEU A 82 -6.76 -3.64 13.64
N ALA A 83 -6.24 -3.58 14.87
CA ALA A 83 -5.76 -4.73 15.62
C ALA A 83 -6.91 -5.72 15.89
N VAL A 84 -8.08 -5.21 16.32
CA VAL A 84 -9.31 -6.00 16.48
C VAL A 84 -9.75 -6.61 15.14
N ALA A 85 -9.81 -5.81 14.07
CA ALA A 85 -10.22 -6.27 12.73
C ALA A 85 -9.25 -7.28 12.10
N SER A 86 -8.00 -7.30 12.58
CA SER A 86 -6.96 -8.26 12.16
C SER A 86 -6.90 -9.50 13.06
N GLY A 87 -7.73 -9.60 14.10
CA GLY A 87 -7.75 -10.74 15.02
C GLY A 87 -6.64 -10.72 16.08
N TYR A 88 -6.01 -9.56 16.30
CA TYR A 88 -4.91 -9.36 17.25
C TYR A 88 -5.23 -8.22 18.23
N PRO A 89 -6.26 -8.35 19.09
CA PRO A 89 -6.61 -7.27 20.02
C PRO A 89 -5.47 -6.97 20.99
N GLY A 90 -5.10 -5.69 21.14
CA GLY A 90 -4.06 -5.22 22.07
C GLY A 90 -2.62 -5.33 21.57
N ALA A 91 -2.42 -5.64 20.28
CA ALA A 91 -1.12 -5.61 19.61
C ALA A 91 -0.57 -4.19 19.39
#